data_AF-A0A3D1CPK8-F1
#
_entry.id   AF-A0A3D1CPK8-F1
#
_cell.length_a   1.000
_cell.length_b   1.000
_cell.length_c   1.000
_cell.angle_alpha   90.00
_cell.angle_beta   90.00
_cell.angle_gamma   90.00
#
_symmetry.space_group_name_H-M   'P 1'
#
loop_
_entity.id
_entity.type
_entity.pdbx_description
1 polymer ?
#
loop_
_entity_poly.entity_id
_entity_poly.type
_entity_poly.pdbx_seq_one_letter_code
_entity_poly.pdbx_strand_id
1 'polypeptide(L)'
;MQNVVLQSPVAFAQTSLKPEMGFINGMAIVNRYSDPDVESRHAATLAICDVSCLTRFAIKGPAAADSLKAKGIELPGSANSWSRHDATLVMRLGNSEFLLEDPIGVQQCKQLTEQ
;
A
#
# COMPACT_ATOMS: atom_id res chain seq x y z
N MET A 1 -17.38 -7.10 -20.43
CA MET A 1 -16.77 -5.96 -19.72
C MET A 1 -15.26 -6.09 -19.88
N GLN A 2 -14.58 -5.05 -20.39
CA GLN A 2 -13.11 -5.04 -20.36
C GLN A 2 -12.67 -4.88 -18.90
N ASN A 3 -11.80 -5.77 -18.42
CA ASN A 3 -11.15 -5.59 -17.14
C ASN A 3 -10.29 -4.32 -17.24
N VAL A 4 -10.67 -3.28 -16.51
CA VAL A 4 -9.86 -2.06 -16.42
C VAL A 4 -8.58 -2.43 -15.66
N VAL A 5 -7.47 -2.47 -16.38
CA VAL A 5 -6.14 -2.61 -15.78
C VAL A 5 -5.74 -1.26 -15.22
N LEU A 6 -5.62 -1.15 -13.90
CA LEU A 6 -5.09 0.06 -13.28
C LEU A 6 -3.60 0.20 -13.64
N GLN A 7 -3.16 1.42 -13.90
CA GLN A 7 -1.74 1.74 -14.09
C GLN A 7 -1.25 2.51 -12.87
N SER A 8 0.02 2.32 -12.52
CA SER A 8 0.66 3.17 -11.52
C SER A 8 0.68 4.64 -11.98
N PRO A 9 0.57 5.62 -11.07
CA PRO A 9 0.76 7.04 -11.37
C PRO A 9 2.10 7.37 -12.03
N VAL A 10 3.14 6.55 -11.83
CA VAL A 10 4.48 6.75 -12.40
C VAL A 10 4.77 5.85 -13.60
N ALA A 11 3.79 5.09 -14.09
CA ALA A 11 3.97 4.14 -15.19
C ALA A 11 4.53 4.80 -16.46
N PHE A 12 4.06 6.00 -16.80
CA PHE A 12 4.55 6.73 -17.97
C PHE A 12 6.06 7.05 -17.88
N ALA A 13 6.52 7.48 -16.70
CA ALA A 13 7.94 7.79 -16.47
C ALA A 13 8.81 6.53 -16.51
N GLN A 14 8.26 5.38 -16.15
CA GLN A 14 8.97 4.10 -16.13
C GLN A 14 9.06 3.44 -17.51
N THR A 15 8.14 3.74 -18.45
CA THR A 15 8.08 3.10 -19.77
C THR A 15 9.39 3.17 -20.56
N SER A 16 10.11 4.29 -20.50
CA SER A 16 11.37 4.48 -21.22
C SER A 16 12.50 3.57 -20.72
N LEU A 17 12.38 3.06 -19.49
CA LEU A 17 13.34 2.14 -18.88
C LEU A 17 13.14 0.69 -19.33
N LYS A 18 12.11 0.41 -20.15
CA LYS A 18 11.73 -0.93 -20.64
C LYS A 18 11.69 -1.99 -19.52
N PRO A 19 10.93 -1.74 -18.44
CA PRO A 19 10.88 -2.64 -17.29
C PRO A 19 10.17 -3.96 -17.59
N GLU A 20 10.47 -4.96 -16.77
CA GLU A 20 9.66 -6.17 -16.63
C GLU A 20 8.40 -5.82 -15.80
N MET A 21 7.23 -5.96 -16.43
CA MET A 21 5.94 -5.62 -15.81
C MET A 21 5.32 -6.84 -15.11
N GLY A 22 4.66 -6.58 -13.99
CA GLY A 22 3.79 -7.52 -13.28
C GLY A 22 2.39 -6.97 -13.06
N PHE A 23 1.52 -7.80 -12.48
CA PHE A 23 0.16 -7.42 -12.11
C PHE A 23 -0.10 -7.78 -10.64
N ILE A 24 -0.33 -6.77 -9.82
CA ILE A 24 -0.53 -6.91 -8.37
C ILE A 24 -1.75 -6.08 -7.97
N ASN A 25 -2.68 -6.67 -7.22
CA ASN A 25 -3.92 -6.02 -6.75
C ASN A 25 -4.70 -5.29 -7.86
N GLY A 26 -4.75 -5.85 -9.07
CA GLY A 26 -5.44 -5.25 -10.23
C GLY A 26 -4.70 -4.10 -10.92
N MET A 27 -3.46 -3.81 -10.51
CA MET A 27 -2.60 -2.78 -11.08
C MET A 27 -1.42 -3.39 -11.82
N ALA A 28 -1.13 -2.89 -13.02
CA ALA A 28 0.14 -3.13 -13.70
C ALA A 28 1.24 -2.29 -13.06
N ILE A 29 2.31 -2.95 -12.59
CA ILE A 29 3.41 -2.34 -11.85
C ILE A 29 4.75 -2.92 -12.34
N VAL A 30 5.83 -2.18 -12.22
CA VAL A 30 7.19 -2.69 -12.54
C VAL A 30 7.63 -3.68 -11.47
N ASN A 31 8.04 -4.88 -11.90
CA ASN A 31 8.67 -5.87 -11.03
C ASN A 31 10.20 -5.75 -11.04
N ARG A 32 10.78 -5.34 -12.18
CA ARG A 32 12.23 -5.27 -12.39
C ARG A 32 12.59 -4.29 -13.52
N TYR A 33 13.72 -3.64 -13.41
CA TYR A 33 14.33 -2.73 -14.41
C TYR A 33 15.58 -3.31 -15.08
N SER A 34 16.34 -4.18 -14.39
CA SER A 34 17.62 -4.68 -14.88
C SER A 34 17.97 -6.05 -14.28
N ASP A 35 19.22 -6.48 -14.41
CA ASP A 35 19.70 -7.71 -13.78
C ASP A 35 19.55 -7.67 -12.24
N PRO A 36 19.08 -8.75 -11.58
CA PRO A 36 18.87 -8.78 -10.13
C PRO A 36 20.10 -8.39 -9.29
N ASP A 37 21.32 -8.70 -9.74
CA ASP A 37 22.54 -8.35 -9.01
C ASP A 37 22.88 -6.86 -9.15
N VAL A 38 22.49 -6.24 -10.27
CA VAL A 38 22.59 -4.78 -10.45
C VAL A 38 21.61 -4.08 -9.52
N GLU A 39 20.34 -4.51 -9.48
CA GLU A 39 19.33 -3.92 -8.61
C GLU A 39 19.67 -4.09 -7.12
N SER A 40 20.16 -5.26 -6.74
CA SER A 40 20.57 -5.53 -5.36
C SER A 40 21.71 -4.62 -4.90
N ARG A 41 22.70 -4.35 -5.77
CA ARG A 41 23.78 -3.40 -5.50
C ARG A 41 23.29 -1.96 -5.37
N HIS A 42 22.32 -1.55 -6.18
CA HIS A 42 21.70 -0.23 -6.05
C HIS A 42 20.89 -0.13 -4.75
N ALA A 43 20.07 -1.13 -4.45
CA ALA A 43 19.26 -1.19 -3.23
C ALA A 43 20.10 -1.16 -1.94
N ALA A 44 21.32 -1.73 -1.98
CA ALA A 44 22.26 -1.65 -0.86
C ALA A 44 22.78 -0.22 -0.58
N THR A 45 22.67 0.69 -1.54
CA THR A 45 22.99 2.12 -1.36
C THR A 45 21.73 2.94 -1.09
N LEU A 46 20.81 2.97 -2.06
CA LEU A 46 19.54 3.67 -2.01
C LEU A 46 18.70 3.25 -3.23
N ALA A 47 17.43 2.92 -3.00
CA ALA A 47 16.48 2.65 -4.07
C ALA A 47 15.14 3.34 -3.80
N ILE A 48 14.42 3.63 -4.89
CA ILE A 48 13.04 4.11 -4.86
C ILE A 48 12.19 3.03 -5.50
N CYS A 49 11.18 2.55 -4.77
CA CYS A 49 10.26 1.53 -5.25
C CYS A 49 8.87 2.13 -5.40
N ASP A 50 8.22 1.83 -6.53
CA ASP A 50 6.82 2.14 -6.72
C ASP A 50 5.95 1.10 -5.99
N VAL A 51 5.28 1.56 -4.93
CA VAL A 51 4.38 0.75 -4.09
C VAL A 51 2.93 1.18 -4.23
N SER A 52 2.59 1.79 -5.38
CA SER A 52 1.22 2.26 -5.66
C SER A 52 0.19 1.13 -5.66
N CYS A 53 0.62 -0.11 -5.94
CA CYS A 53 -0.24 -1.30 -5.94
C CYS A 53 -0.66 -1.80 -4.55
N LEU A 54 -0.13 -1.25 -3.46
CA LEU A 54 -0.55 -1.65 -2.11
C LEU A 54 -2.01 -1.26 -1.85
N THR A 55 -2.75 -2.19 -1.24
CA THR A 55 -4.16 -1.96 -0.90
C THR A 55 -4.25 -1.05 0.32
N ARG A 56 -5.12 -0.05 0.24
CA ARG A 56 -5.32 0.93 1.32
C ARG A 56 -6.79 1.00 1.71
N PHE A 57 -7.04 1.20 2.99
CA PHE A 57 -8.36 1.50 3.54
C PHE A 57 -8.28 2.76 4.38
N ALA A 58 -9.19 3.71 4.16
CA ALA A 58 -9.23 4.95 4.94
C ALA A 58 -10.60 5.10 5.59
N ILE A 59 -10.61 5.53 6.86
CA ILE A 59 -11.83 5.82 7.60
C ILE A 59 -11.69 7.13 8.35
N LYS A 60 -12.74 7.94 8.32
CA LYS A 60 -12.80 9.26 8.95
C LYS A 60 -14.11 9.44 9.71
N GLY A 61 -14.06 10.29 10.73
CA GLY A 61 -15.22 10.74 11.48
C GLY A 61 -15.20 10.32 12.95
N PRO A 62 -16.15 10.83 13.76
CA PRO A 62 -16.12 10.67 15.22
C PRO A 62 -16.07 9.22 15.69
N ALA A 63 -16.70 8.31 14.94
CA ALA A 63 -16.75 6.88 15.25
C ALA A 63 -15.60 6.06 14.63
N ALA A 64 -14.67 6.68 13.88
CA ALA A 64 -13.65 5.95 13.12
C ALA A 64 -12.76 5.06 14.02
N ALA A 65 -12.32 5.61 15.15
CA ALA A 65 -11.48 4.87 16.10
C ALA A 65 -12.22 3.68 16.71
N ASP A 66 -13.47 3.90 17.14
CA ASP A 66 -14.28 2.85 17.76
C ASP A 66 -14.66 1.76 16.76
N SER A 67 -14.98 2.13 15.51
CA SER A 67 -15.23 1.18 14.42
C SER A 67 -14.03 0.28 14.12
N LEU A 68 -12.80 0.83 14.12
CA LEU A 68 -11.60 0.03 13.91
C LEU A 68 -11.31 -0.88 15.11
N LYS A 69 -11.42 -0.37 16.34
CA LYS A 69 -11.24 -1.16 17.57
C LYS A 69 -12.25 -2.28 17.70
N ALA A 70 -13.51 -2.05 17.32
CA ALA A 70 -14.55 -3.08 17.31
C ALA A 70 -14.23 -4.23 16.33
N LYS A 71 -13.40 -3.96 15.32
CA LYS A 71 -12.86 -4.95 14.38
C LYS A 71 -11.53 -5.55 14.83
N GLY A 72 -11.11 -5.30 16.08
CA GLY A 72 -9.89 -5.83 16.68
C GLY A 72 -8.61 -5.12 16.26
N ILE A 73 -8.69 -3.99 15.56
CA ILE A 73 -7.50 -3.30 15.03
C ILE A 73 -6.90 -2.41 16.13
N GLU A 74 -5.61 -2.64 16.39
CA GLU A 74 -4.82 -1.79 17.29
C GLU A 74 -4.48 -0.45 16.63
N LEU A 75 -4.71 0.65 17.34
CA LEU A 75 -4.52 2.01 16.83
C LEU A 75 -3.35 2.72 17.51
N PRO A 76 -2.56 3.53 16.78
CA PRO A 76 -1.55 4.38 17.37
C PRO A 76 -2.12 5.37 18.40
N GLY A 77 -1.40 5.54 19.51
CA GLY A 77 -1.84 6.38 20.63
C GLY A 77 -1.90 7.88 20.32
N SER A 78 -1.02 8.38 19.45
CA SER A 78 -0.92 9.79 19.07
C SER A 78 -1.29 10.05 17.61
N ALA A 79 -1.78 11.25 17.29
CA ALA A 79 -1.93 11.70 15.91
C ALA A 79 -0.55 11.85 15.23
N ASN A 80 -0.52 11.77 13.90
CA ASN A 80 0.69 11.77 13.07
C ASN A 80 1.67 10.65 13.46
N SER A 81 1.14 9.48 13.80
CA SER A 81 1.94 8.31 14.14
C SER A 81 1.39 7.06 13.48
N TRP A 82 2.20 6.01 13.48
CA TRP A 82 1.85 4.73 12.89
C TRP A 82 2.35 3.58 13.77
N SER A 83 1.68 2.45 13.65
CA SER A 83 2.05 1.17 14.26
C SER A 83 1.74 0.04 13.28
N ARG A 84 2.27 -1.15 13.54
CA ARG A 84 1.86 -2.36 12.82
C ARG A 84 0.80 -3.10 13.62
N HIS A 85 -0.22 -3.56 12.94
CA HIS A 85 -1.16 -4.56 13.42
C HIS A 85 -0.98 -5.78 12.53
N ASP A 86 -0.36 -6.83 13.07
CA ASP A 86 0.23 -7.91 12.29
C ASP A 86 1.15 -7.38 11.18
N ALA A 87 0.79 -7.63 9.91
CA ALA A 87 1.53 -7.17 8.74
C ALA A 87 1.03 -5.83 8.18
N THR A 88 -0.17 -5.38 8.59
CA THR A 88 -0.80 -4.15 8.09
C THR A 88 -0.26 -2.93 8.82
N LEU A 89 0.08 -1.88 8.06
CA LEU A 89 0.48 -0.60 8.61
C LEU A 89 -0.78 0.20 8.98
N VAL A 90 -0.89 0.61 10.24
CA VAL A 90 -2.00 1.44 10.74
C VAL A 90 -1.47 2.83 11.05
N MET A 91 -1.98 3.83 10.36
CA MET A 91 -1.58 5.23 10.49
C MET A 91 -2.73 6.04 11.08
N ARG A 92 -2.44 6.80 12.13
CA ARG A 92 -3.36 7.79 12.69
C ARG A 92 -2.95 9.17 12.20
N LEU A 93 -3.68 9.70 11.23
CA LEU A 93 -3.36 10.98 10.59
C LEU A 93 -3.90 12.18 11.38
N GLY A 94 -4.91 11.96 12.22
CA GLY A 94 -5.50 13.00 13.05
C GLY A 94 -6.29 12.43 14.23
N ASN A 95 -7.15 13.26 14.81
CA ASN A 95 -8.00 12.83 15.93
C ASN A 95 -9.03 11.77 15.52
N SER A 96 -9.50 11.84 14.28
CA SER A 96 -10.61 11.05 13.76
C SER A 96 -10.36 10.61 12.31
N GLU A 97 -9.10 10.38 11.95
CA GLU A 97 -8.69 10.00 10.59
C GLU A 97 -7.60 8.94 10.66
N PHE A 98 -7.86 7.82 9.98
CA PHE A 98 -6.99 6.66 9.96
C PHE A 98 -6.81 6.14 8.53
N LEU A 99 -5.60 5.69 8.22
CA LEU A 99 -5.24 5.04 6.97
C LEU A 99 -4.58 3.71 7.31
N LEU A 100 -5.03 2.64 6.67
CA LEU A 100 -4.43 1.32 6.74
C LEU A 100 -3.84 0.99 5.38
N GLU A 101 -2.69 0.33 5.37
CA GLU A 101 -2.01 -0.13 4.16
C GLU A 101 -1.52 -1.57 4.34
N ASP A 102 -1.99 -2.46 3.48
CA ASP A 102 -1.59 -3.86 3.46
C ASP A 102 -0.35 -4.06 2.58
N PRO A 103 0.63 -4.87 3.02
CA PRO A 103 1.65 -5.37 2.13
C PRO A 103 1.05 -6.38 1.12
N ILE A 104 1.82 -6.70 0.09
CA ILE A 104 1.41 -7.66 -0.95
C ILE A 104 1.05 -9.02 -0.29
N GLY A 105 -0.10 -9.57 -0.68
CA GLY A 105 -0.59 -10.86 -0.18
C GLY A 105 -1.43 -10.77 1.10
N VAL A 106 -1.49 -9.61 1.75
CA VAL A 106 -2.39 -9.35 2.89
C VAL A 106 -3.71 -8.76 2.39
N GLN A 107 -4.82 -9.06 3.08
CA GLN A 107 -6.18 -8.71 2.64
C GLN A 107 -7.03 -8.04 3.74
N GLN A 108 -6.42 -7.56 4.82
CA GLN A 108 -7.11 -6.89 5.93
C GLN A 108 -7.90 -5.67 5.44
N CYS A 109 -7.29 -4.80 4.64
CA CYS A 109 -7.92 -3.61 4.08
C CYS A 109 -9.12 -3.95 3.18
N LYS A 110 -9.02 -5.03 2.41
CA LYS A 110 -10.12 -5.50 1.57
C LYS A 110 -11.31 -5.97 2.42
N GLN A 111 -11.05 -6.76 3.45
CA GLN A 111 -12.08 -7.24 4.40
C GLN A 111 -12.80 -6.08 5.13
N LEU A 112 -12.11 -4.95 5.34
CA LEU A 112 -12.71 -3.75 5.92
C LEU A 112 -13.63 -2.99 4.96
N THR A 113 -13.43 -3.15 3.64
CA THR A 113 -14.14 -2.41 2.58
C THR A 113 -15.42 -3.12 2.13
N GLU A 114 -15.47 -4.45 2.25
CA GLU A 114 -16.57 -5.29 1.75
C GLU A 114 -17.75 -5.45 2.76
N GLN A 115 -17.91 -4.50 3.70
CA GLN A 115 -18.94 -4.50 4.75
C GLN A 115 -19.79 -3.23 4.68
#